data_AF-A0A1V4ZTL0-F1
#
_entry.id   AF-A0A1V4ZTL0-F1
#
_cell.length_a   1.000
_cell.length_b   1.000
_cell.length_c   1.000
_cell.angle_alpha   90.00
_cell.angle_beta   90.00
_cell.angle_gamma   90.00
#
_symmetry.space_group_name_H-M   'P 1'
#
loop_
_entity.id
_entity.type
_entity.pdbx_description
1 polymer ?
#
loop_
_entity_poly.entity_id
_entity_poly.type
_entity_poly.pdbx_seq_one_letter_code
_entity_poly.pdbx_strand_id
1 'polypeptide(L)'
;MARRKRRRDPEPEEEFDDSFIVSGEETFYIDDQEIVVEDAVHVVKDGQEYVIIDNQFYPVDRSDDSVSDEAEDEVYTPQYEQPAAPSSGIGTIGIIIIGAIVGAIIFFVAGPYFMGLGNDSSDSDNTNIISPSRGTQVDPTPLATQSKSKESQTAEKIKTAMDYTNPTTRDFAVSLIPNSHEGNYNIAQICDLWETVYKRWTYVNDPKGSEYFSPASRTIQLGLKGDCDDFAITVGSIIQSIGGSTRIVTAYNQEGGHAYPEVLIGTSKTDLDKIGMYIIKRYHSKGIAYHTTTRNGVTQYWLNLDWWSKYPGGTFFHDSGELTIYYPNGYWYKST
;
A
#
# COMPACT_ATOMS: atom_id res chain seq x y z
N MET A 1 10.70 -25.92 -63.37
CA MET A 1 9.75 -25.64 -62.26
C MET A 1 10.50 -25.72 -60.95
N ALA A 2 10.94 -24.57 -60.42
CA ALA A 2 11.70 -24.48 -59.18
C ALA A 2 10.75 -24.40 -57.98
N ARG A 3 10.87 -25.35 -57.04
CA ARG A 3 10.08 -25.40 -55.81
C ARG A 3 10.77 -24.56 -54.75
N ARG A 4 10.26 -23.35 -54.52
CA ARG A 4 10.74 -22.38 -53.53
C ARG A 4 10.61 -22.98 -52.12
N LYS A 5 11.73 -23.30 -51.47
CA LYS A 5 11.74 -23.59 -50.02
C LYS A 5 11.31 -22.31 -49.30
N ARG A 6 10.15 -22.34 -48.63
CA ARG A 6 9.77 -21.30 -47.66
C ARG A 6 10.84 -21.30 -46.57
N ARG A 7 11.54 -20.17 -46.42
CA ARG A 7 12.26 -19.86 -45.18
C ARG A 7 11.22 -19.86 -44.07
N ARG A 8 11.50 -20.60 -43.00
CA ARG A 8 10.80 -20.48 -41.72
C ARG A 8 11.30 -19.15 -41.15
N ASP A 9 10.40 -18.21 -40.94
CA ASP A 9 10.73 -17.00 -40.17
C ASP A 9 11.15 -17.45 -38.77
N PRO A 10 12.15 -16.80 -38.15
CA PRO A 10 12.50 -17.09 -36.76
C PRO A 10 11.28 -16.80 -35.88
N GLU A 11 10.96 -17.73 -34.98
CA GLU A 11 9.98 -17.50 -33.91
C GLU A 11 10.41 -16.26 -33.12
N PRO A 12 9.46 -15.45 -32.62
CA PRO A 12 9.80 -14.31 -31.78
C PRO A 12 10.50 -14.84 -30.53
N GLU A 13 11.69 -14.32 -30.26
CA GLU A 13 12.36 -14.50 -28.98
C GLU A 13 11.36 -14.12 -27.87
N GLU A 14 11.06 -15.04 -26.96
CA GLU A 14 10.24 -14.75 -25.79
C GLU A 14 10.97 -13.67 -24.98
N GLU A 15 10.54 -12.42 -25.14
CA GLU A 15 10.97 -11.30 -24.31
C GLU A 15 10.36 -11.54 -22.92
N PHE A 16 11.16 -12.08 -22.01
CA PHE A 16 10.74 -12.30 -20.63
C PHE A 16 10.68 -10.94 -19.91
N ASP A 17 9.47 -10.52 -19.56
CA ASP A 17 9.11 -9.22 -18.95
C ASP A 17 9.83 -8.96 -17.60
N ASP A 18 10.40 -10.01 -17.00
CA ASP A 18 11.13 -9.96 -15.71
C ASP A 18 12.64 -10.27 -15.83
N SER A 19 13.24 -10.07 -17.01
CA SER A 19 14.69 -10.23 -17.18
C SER A 19 15.46 -8.97 -16.75
N PHE A 20 16.60 -9.14 -16.08
CA PHE A 20 17.48 -8.04 -15.67
C PHE A 20 18.95 -8.41 -15.87
N ILE A 21 19.79 -7.40 -16.13
CA ILE A 21 21.23 -7.58 -16.29
C ILE A 21 21.91 -7.30 -14.96
N VAL A 22 22.71 -8.25 -14.48
CA VAL A 22 23.65 -8.04 -13.38
C VAL A 22 24.97 -7.60 -14.00
N SER A 23 25.32 -6.33 -13.82
CA SER A 23 26.53 -5.77 -14.43
C SER A 23 27.80 -6.21 -13.72
N GLY A 24 28.83 -6.52 -14.49
CA GLY A 24 30.11 -7.07 -14.00
C GLY A 24 30.26 -8.57 -14.24
N GLU A 25 31.37 -9.13 -13.77
CA GLU A 25 31.67 -10.57 -13.91
C GLU A 25 31.00 -11.37 -12.79
N GLU A 26 30.13 -12.31 -13.16
CA GLU A 26 29.61 -13.34 -12.26
C GLU A 26 30.18 -14.71 -12.63
N THR A 27 30.45 -15.53 -11.62
CA THR A 27 30.99 -16.88 -11.81
C THR A 27 29.94 -17.91 -11.41
N PHE A 28 29.67 -18.86 -12.30
CA PHE A 28 28.71 -19.94 -12.10
C PHE A 28 29.40 -21.29 -12.24
N TYR A 29 28.97 -22.27 -11.44
CA TYR A 29 29.42 -23.66 -11.56
C TYR A 29 28.30 -24.49 -12.19
N ILE A 30 28.48 -24.91 -13.44
CA ILE A 30 27.51 -25.72 -14.19
C ILE A 30 28.23 -27.01 -14.61
N ASP A 31 27.69 -28.16 -14.21
CA ASP A 31 28.28 -29.48 -14.46
C ASP A 31 29.77 -29.58 -14.05
N ASP A 32 30.10 -29.05 -12.87
CA ASP A 32 31.47 -28.96 -12.32
C ASP A 32 32.46 -28.11 -13.17
N GLN A 33 31.96 -27.28 -14.08
CA GLN A 33 32.74 -26.31 -14.84
C GLN A 33 32.46 -24.89 -14.37
N GLU A 34 33.54 -24.13 -14.18
CA GLU A 34 33.49 -22.70 -13.89
C GLU A 34 33.21 -21.91 -15.17
N ILE A 35 32.15 -21.11 -15.15
CA ILE A 35 31.75 -20.24 -16.25
C ILE A 35 31.68 -18.81 -15.72
N VAL A 36 32.52 -17.94 -16.26
CA VAL A 36 32.50 -16.50 -15.95
C VAL A 36 31.69 -15.79 -17.03
N VAL A 37 30.67 -15.04 -16.62
CA VAL A 37 29.78 -14.28 -17.49
C VAL A 37 29.86 -12.81 -17.14
N GLU A 38 30.26 -11.98 -18.08
CA GLU A 38 30.22 -10.52 -17.96
C GLU A 38 28.83 -10.02 -18.35
N ASP A 39 28.24 -9.15 -17.51
CA ASP A 39 26.91 -8.57 -17.68
C ASP A 39 25.83 -9.67 -17.85
N ALA A 40 25.78 -10.60 -16.89
CA ALA A 40 24.91 -11.76 -16.94
C ALA A 40 23.42 -11.36 -16.95
N VAL A 41 22.63 -12.02 -17.80
CA VAL A 41 21.18 -11.82 -17.87
C VAL A 41 20.50 -12.81 -16.94
N HIS A 42 19.72 -12.29 -16.01
CA HIS A 42 18.92 -13.06 -15.06
C HIS A 42 17.45 -12.91 -15.35
N VAL A 43 16.66 -13.88 -14.90
CA VAL A 43 15.19 -13.81 -14.87
C VAL A 43 14.68 -14.41 -13.57
N VAL A 44 13.59 -13.86 -13.03
CA VAL A 44 12.89 -14.48 -11.91
C VAL A 44 11.61 -15.12 -12.42
N LYS A 45 11.44 -16.42 -12.14
CA LYS A 45 10.21 -17.16 -12.45
C LYS A 45 9.74 -17.86 -11.19
N ASP A 46 8.48 -17.62 -10.82
CA ASP A 46 7.85 -18.21 -9.62
C ASP A 46 8.68 -18.02 -8.33
N GLY A 47 9.40 -16.89 -8.21
CA GLY A 47 10.24 -16.57 -7.06
C GLY A 47 11.64 -17.20 -7.04
N GLN A 48 12.00 -17.99 -8.07
CA GLN A 48 13.36 -18.52 -8.26
C GLN A 48 14.09 -17.70 -9.32
N GLU A 49 15.34 -17.33 -9.02
CA GLU A 49 16.24 -16.64 -9.95
C GLU A 49 16.98 -17.65 -10.83
N TYR A 50 17.10 -17.32 -12.11
CA TYR A 50 17.84 -18.08 -13.11
C TYR A 50 18.76 -17.16 -13.89
N VAL A 51 19.99 -17.61 -14.15
CA VAL A 51 20.88 -16.96 -15.12
C VAL A 51 20.67 -17.61 -16.49
N ILE A 52 20.69 -16.78 -17.54
CA ILE A 52 20.57 -17.21 -18.93
C ILE A 52 21.98 -17.35 -19.53
N ILE A 53 22.40 -18.57 -19.81
CA ILE A 53 23.69 -18.89 -20.44
C ILE A 53 23.41 -19.80 -21.64
N ASP A 54 23.92 -19.44 -22.82
CA ASP A 54 23.67 -20.17 -24.07
C ASP A 54 22.19 -20.46 -24.36
N ASN A 55 21.32 -19.49 -24.06
CA ASN A 55 19.87 -19.58 -24.25
C ASN A 55 19.18 -20.67 -23.39
N GLN A 56 19.84 -21.12 -22.32
CA GLN A 56 19.32 -22.04 -21.30
C GLN A 56 19.28 -21.36 -19.92
N PHE A 57 18.33 -21.78 -19.08
CA PHE A 57 18.14 -21.26 -17.74
C PHE A 57 18.85 -22.14 -16.71
N TYR A 58 19.74 -21.55 -15.92
CA TYR A 58 20.41 -22.23 -14.81
C TYR A 58 19.97 -21.59 -13.50
N PRO A 59 19.47 -22.37 -12.52
CA PRO A 59 19.03 -21.83 -11.25
C PRO A 59 20.22 -21.22 -10.52
N VAL A 60 20.05 -19.99 -10.03
CA VAL A 60 21.06 -19.32 -9.22
C VAL A 60 20.79 -19.66 -7.76
N ASP A 61 21.68 -20.47 -7.18
CA ASP A 61 21.64 -20.81 -5.75
C ASP A 61 22.69 -19.95 -5.02
N ARG A 62 22.25 -18.84 -4.41
CA ARG A 62 23.13 -17.93 -3.66
C ARG A 62 23.36 -18.38 -2.21
N SER A 63 23.18 -19.67 -1.92
CA SER A 63 23.29 -20.19 -0.55
C SER A 63 24.72 -20.49 -0.08
N ASP A 64 25.73 -20.42 -0.95
CA ASP A 64 27.10 -20.81 -0.58
C ASP A 64 28.17 -19.84 -1.11
N ASP A 65 28.18 -18.62 -0.57
CA ASP A 65 29.38 -17.76 -0.59
C ASP A 65 29.69 -17.32 0.84
N SER A 66 30.07 -18.29 1.67
CA SER A 66 30.72 -18.05 2.96
C SER A 66 32.19 -18.46 2.88
N VAL A 67 33.02 -17.54 2.36
CA VAL A 67 34.46 -17.62 2.60
C VAL A 67 34.72 -17.08 4.01
N SER A 68 35.27 -17.97 4.82
CA SER A 68 35.65 -17.85 6.22
C SER A 68 36.48 -16.61 6.55
N ASP A 69 36.12 -15.93 7.64
CA ASP A 69 37.10 -15.50 8.66
C ASP A 69 36.40 -15.33 10.02
N GLU A 70 37.00 -15.96 11.02
CA GLU A 70 36.53 -16.09 12.39
C GLU A 70 36.60 -14.75 13.15
N ALA A 71 35.49 -14.33 13.77
CA ALA A 71 35.49 -13.53 15.01
C ALA A 71 34.13 -13.64 15.68
N GLU A 72 34.09 -14.37 16.80
CA GLU A 72 32.94 -14.44 17.70
C GLU A 72 32.72 -13.06 18.36
N ASP A 73 31.53 -12.48 18.18
CA ASP A 73 30.96 -11.51 19.11
C ASP A 73 29.47 -11.82 19.28
N GLU A 74 29.09 -12.27 20.47
CA GLU A 74 27.71 -12.57 20.86
C GLU A 74 26.85 -11.29 20.84
N VAL A 75 26.00 -11.15 19.82
CA VAL A 75 24.95 -10.12 19.79
C VAL A 75 23.66 -10.70 20.36
N TYR A 76 23.33 -10.29 21.58
CA TYR A 76 22.02 -10.52 22.19
C TYR A 76 20.90 -9.89 21.34
N THR A 77 20.04 -10.73 20.76
CA THR A 77 18.82 -10.30 20.05
C THR A 77 17.58 -10.62 20.89
N PRO A 78 16.73 -9.65 21.26
CA PRO A 78 15.45 -9.93 21.89
C PRO A 78 14.49 -10.50 20.83
N GLN A 79 13.94 -11.70 21.06
CA GLN A 79 12.85 -12.23 20.24
C GLN A 79 11.56 -11.43 20.49
N TYR A 80 11.10 -10.73 19.44
CA TYR A 80 9.72 -10.26 19.35
C TYR A 80 8.93 -11.25 18.49
N GLU A 81 7.95 -11.91 19.09
CA GLU A 81 6.98 -12.75 18.37
C GLU A 81 6.00 -11.86 17.58
N GLN A 82 5.79 -12.18 16.31
CA GLN A 82 4.69 -11.63 15.51
C GLN A 82 3.34 -12.09 16.08
N PRO A 83 2.28 -11.25 16.13
CA PRO A 83 0.93 -11.75 16.27
C PRO A 83 0.54 -12.54 15.02
N ALA A 84 0.02 -13.75 15.21
CA ALA A 84 -0.42 -14.62 14.12
C ALA A 84 -1.50 -13.95 13.24
N ALA A 85 -1.33 -14.09 11.92
CA ALA A 85 -2.38 -13.78 10.95
C ALA A 85 -3.63 -14.64 11.23
N PRO A 86 -4.85 -14.11 11.06
CA PRO A 86 -6.06 -14.89 11.29
C PRO A 86 -6.18 -16.01 10.26
N SER A 87 -5.98 -17.25 10.70
CA SER A 87 -6.20 -18.44 9.89
C SER A 87 -7.70 -18.65 9.63
N SER A 88 -8.13 -18.54 8.37
CA SER A 88 -9.44 -18.97 7.89
C SER A 88 -9.43 -20.48 7.60
N GLY A 89 -9.41 -21.30 8.65
CA GLY A 89 -9.52 -22.75 8.56
C GLY A 89 -10.96 -23.24 8.61
N ILE A 90 -11.48 -23.68 7.48
CA ILE A 90 -12.76 -24.42 7.35
C ILE A 90 -12.63 -25.76 8.07
N GLY A 91 -13.49 -26.00 9.06
CA GLY A 91 -13.62 -27.27 9.77
C GLY A 91 -15.06 -27.53 10.17
N THR A 92 -15.74 -28.35 9.38
CA THR A 92 -17.08 -28.90 9.61
C THR A 92 -17.19 -29.60 10.97
N ILE A 93 -18.27 -29.33 11.73
CA ILE A 93 -19.16 -30.32 12.37
C ILE A 93 -20.41 -29.55 12.83
N GLY A 94 -21.57 -30.01 12.35
CA GLY A 94 -22.85 -29.36 12.56
C GLY A 94 -23.41 -29.55 13.97
N ILE A 95 -24.12 -28.52 14.43
CA ILE A 95 -25.27 -28.68 15.32
C ILE A 95 -26.39 -27.79 14.79
N ILE A 96 -27.43 -28.44 14.27
CA ILE A 96 -28.75 -27.88 14.02
C ILE A 96 -29.42 -27.70 15.38
N ILE A 97 -29.71 -26.47 15.82
CA ILE A 97 -30.92 -26.17 16.63
C ILE A 97 -31.46 -24.78 16.23
N ILE A 98 -32.45 -24.83 15.33
CA ILE A 98 -33.79 -24.23 15.41
C ILE A 98 -33.87 -22.77 15.90
N GLY A 99 -34.33 -21.91 14.99
CA GLY A 99 -34.65 -20.52 15.26
C GLY A 99 -35.90 -20.30 16.11
N ALA A 100 -35.99 -19.09 16.66
CA ALA A 100 -37.24 -18.49 17.08
C ALA A 100 -37.16 -16.97 16.89
N ILE A 101 -37.64 -16.51 15.74
CA ILE A 101 -38.32 -15.23 15.62
C ILE A 101 -39.77 -15.51 16.01
N VAL A 102 -40.19 -15.12 17.21
CA VAL A 102 -41.56 -14.77 17.65
C VAL A 102 -41.33 -14.07 18.99
N GLY A 103 -41.84 -12.90 19.33
CA GLY A 103 -43.02 -12.15 18.91
C GLY A 103 -43.49 -11.45 20.18
N ALA A 104 -43.93 -10.20 20.04
CA ALA A 104 -44.58 -9.46 21.12
C ALA A 104 -45.79 -10.23 21.67
N ILE A 105 -46.07 -10.09 22.98
CA ILE A 105 -47.39 -9.79 23.59
C ILE A 105 -47.32 -9.97 25.14
N ILE A 106 -47.31 -8.81 25.83
CA ILE A 106 -48.16 -8.36 26.95
C ILE A 106 -48.54 -9.35 28.09
N PHE A 107 -48.28 -9.00 29.36
CA PHE A 107 -49.30 -8.71 30.40
C PHE A 107 -48.72 -8.17 31.74
N PHE A 108 -49.17 -6.94 32.09
CA PHE A 108 -49.49 -6.31 33.39
C PHE A 108 -48.82 -6.74 34.71
N VAL A 109 -48.43 -5.78 35.55
CA VAL A 109 -49.22 -5.23 36.70
C VAL A 109 -48.47 -4.02 37.31
N ALA A 110 -49.11 -2.83 37.32
CA ALA A 110 -49.19 -1.86 38.43
C ALA A 110 -49.65 -0.47 37.89
N GLY A 111 -50.92 -0.10 38.11
CA GLY A 111 -51.45 1.26 37.85
C GLY A 111 -51.21 2.22 39.03
N PRO A 112 -52.00 3.30 39.25
CA PRO A 112 -52.97 3.99 38.37
C PRO A 112 -52.74 5.55 38.32
N TYR A 113 -53.68 6.28 37.71
CA TYR A 113 -53.85 7.76 37.60
C TYR A 113 -53.08 8.44 36.44
N PHE A 114 -53.69 9.16 35.48
CA PHE A 114 -54.72 10.21 35.58
C PHE A 114 -55.56 10.33 34.28
N MET A 115 -56.85 10.64 34.43
CA MET A 115 -57.79 11.07 33.37
C MET A 115 -57.53 12.54 32.96
N GLY A 116 -57.85 12.86 31.70
CA GLY A 116 -58.04 14.24 31.22
C GLY A 116 -58.47 14.27 29.74
N LEU A 117 -59.78 14.23 29.49
CA LEU A 117 -60.41 14.42 28.18
C LEU A 117 -60.41 15.90 27.78
N GLY A 118 -60.31 16.18 26.48
CA GLY A 118 -60.55 17.49 25.89
C GLY A 118 -60.55 17.41 24.37
N ASN A 119 -61.72 17.13 23.80
CA ASN A 119 -62.05 17.28 22.39
C ASN A 119 -62.52 18.72 22.21
N ASP A 120 -62.04 19.48 21.22
CA ASP A 120 -62.93 20.39 20.49
C ASP A 120 -62.42 20.75 19.11
N SER A 121 -63.37 20.77 18.19
CA SER A 121 -63.33 21.12 16.78
C SER A 121 -63.58 22.62 16.58
N SER A 122 -63.01 23.22 15.54
CA SER A 122 -63.73 24.23 14.75
C SER A 122 -63.02 24.57 13.45
N ASP A 123 -63.73 24.31 12.35
CA ASP A 123 -63.60 24.89 11.02
C ASP A 123 -63.43 26.42 11.04
N SER A 124 -62.77 26.93 9.99
CA SER A 124 -63.36 28.03 9.22
C SER A 124 -62.88 28.00 7.76
N ASP A 125 -63.86 27.80 6.87
CA ASP A 125 -63.83 28.03 5.43
C ASP A 125 -63.69 29.51 5.07
N ASN A 126 -62.95 29.79 3.99
CA ASN A 126 -63.19 30.82 2.95
C ASN A 126 -61.96 30.90 2.03
N THR A 127 -61.98 30.90 0.70
CA THR A 127 -63.00 31.08 -0.33
C THR A 127 -62.51 30.47 -1.65
N ASN A 128 -63.43 29.96 -2.47
CA ASN A 128 -63.22 29.69 -3.90
C ASN A 128 -62.79 30.96 -4.66
N ILE A 129 -61.98 30.82 -5.75
CA ILE A 129 -62.21 31.38 -7.11
C ILE A 129 -61.06 30.97 -8.07
N ILE A 130 -61.40 30.07 -9.01
CA ILE A 130 -61.04 30.02 -10.45
C ILE A 130 -59.55 29.95 -10.88
N SER A 131 -59.14 28.77 -11.38
CA SER A 131 -58.11 28.61 -12.43
C SER A 131 -58.75 28.69 -13.82
N PRO A 132 -57.99 29.09 -14.87
CA PRO A 132 -57.48 28.04 -15.76
C PRO A 132 -56.07 28.26 -16.34
N SER A 133 -55.43 27.12 -16.62
CA SER A 133 -54.52 26.85 -17.75
C SER A 133 -53.03 27.24 -17.67
N ARG A 134 -52.24 26.20 -17.37
CA ARG A 134 -51.14 25.68 -18.21
C ARG A 134 -49.89 26.55 -18.35
N GLY A 135 -49.03 26.46 -17.35
CA GLY A 135 -47.58 26.49 -17.53
C GLY A 135 -47.01 25.21 -16.94
N THR A 136 -46.48 24.30 -17.77
CA THR A 136 -45.64 23.21 -17.30
C THR A 136 -44.37 23.85 -16.74
N GLN A 137 -44.32 24.07 -15.43
CA GLN A 137 -43.05 24.25 -14.73
C GLN A 137 -42.35 22.90 -14.82
N VAL A 138 -41.43 22.80 -15.78
CA VAL A 138 -40.36 21.82 -15.69
C VAL A 138 -39.56 22.20 -14.47
N ASP A 139 -39.80 21.50 -13.36
CA ASP A 139 -38.85 21.47 -12.25
C ASP A 139 -37.47 21.21 -12.86
N PRO A 140 -36.43 21.98 -12.52
CA PRO A 140 -35.09 21.61 -12.92
C PRO A 140 -34.80 20.26 -12.27
N THR A 141 -34.82 19.21 -13.08
CA THR A 141 -34.27 17.91 -12.76
C THR A 141 -32.96 18.16 -12.01
N PRO A 142 -32.80 17.67 -10.76
CA PRO A 142 -31.55 17.81 -10.05
C PRO A 142 -30.46 17.29 -10.98
N LEU A 143 -29.50 18.16 -11.31
CA LEU A 143 -28.34 17.78 -12.09
C LEU A 143 -27.75 16.57 -11.37
N ALA A 144 -27.86 15.38 -11.97
CA ALA A 144 -27.33 14.16 -11.39
C ALA A 144 -25.87 14.42 -11.10
N THR A 145 -25.53 14.64 -9.83
CA THR A 145 -24.16 14.84 -9.41
C THR A 145 -23.52 13.49 -9.70
N GLN A 146 -22.69 13.42 -10.75
CA GLN A 146 -21.98 12.19 -11.06
C GLN A 146 -21.21 11.79 -9.81
N SER A 147 -21.67 10.74 -9.13
CA SER A 147 -21.03 10.24 -7.93
C SER A 147 -19.58 9.93 -8.29
N LYS A 148 -18.62 10.56 -7.59
CA LYS A 148 -17.19 10.30 -7.79
C LYS A 148 -16.92 8.79 -7.62
N SER A 149 -16.01 8.21 -8.42
CA SER A 149 -15.61 6.80 -8.25
C SER A 149 -15.09 6.54 -6.83
N LYS A 150 -15.09 5.28 -6.37
CA LYS A 150 -14.56 4.91 -5.04
C LYS A 150 -13.12 5.38 -4.89
N GLU A 151 -12.31 5.22 -5.92
CA GLU A 151 -10.91 5.64 -5.97
C GLU A 151 -10.79 7.16 -5.89
N SER A 152 -11.64 7.90 -6.60
CA SER A 152 -11.66 9.37 -6.53
C SER A 152 -12.06 9.88 -5.15
N GLN A 153 -12.99 9.21 -4.47
CA GLN A 153 -13.34 9.53 -3.08
C GLN A 153 -12.18 9.21 -2.12
N THR A 154 -11.52 8.06 -2.32
CA THR A 154 -10.37 7.61 -1.53
C THR A 154 -9.19 8.56 -1.69
N ALA A 155 -8.89 9.00 -2.92
CA ALA A 155 -7.83 9.96 -3.21
C ALA A 155 -8.01 11.29 -2.48
N GLU A 156 -9.24 11.80 -2.39
CA GLU A 156 -9.53 13.03 -1.65
C GLU A 156 -9.38 12.83 -0.14
N LYS A 157 -9.83 11.68 0.39
CA LYS A 157 -9.64 11.34 1.82
C LYS A 157 -8.16 11.24 2.18
N ILE A 158 -7.37 10.50 1.41
CA ILE A 158 -5.91 10.37 1.60
C ILE A 158 -5.25 11.74 1.50
N LYS A 159 -5.54 12.53 0.46
CA LYS A 159 -5.02 13.89 0.31
C LYS A 159 -5.29 14.76 1.54
N THR A 160 -6.52 14.74 2.06
CA THR A 160 -6.88 15.50 3.26
C THR A 160 -6.16 14.96 4.50
N ALA A 161 -6.10 13.64 4.67
CA ALA A 161 -5.47 13.00 5.81
C ALA A 161 -3.94 13.17 5.83
N MET A 162 -3.30 13.31 4.66
CA MET A 162 -1.86 13.49 4.62
C MET A 162 -1.40 14.75 5.38
N ASP A 163 -2.13 15.86 5.31
CA ASP A 163 -1.89 17.06 6.14
C ASP A 163 -0.41 17.49 6.36
N TYR A 164 0.50 17.21 5.41
CA TYR A 164 1.96 17.30 5.57
C TYR A 164 2.49 18.73 5.82
N THR A 165 1.67 19.76 5.60
CA THR A 165 1.97 21.17 5.93
C THR A 165 1.48 21.58 7.31
N ASN A 166 0.78 20.70 8.04
CA ASN A 166 0.36 20.92 9.42
C ASN A 166 1.61 21.02 10.33
N PRO A 167 1.72 22.05 11.20
CA PRO A 167 2.85 22.18 12.11
C PRO A 167 3.09 20.94 12.97
N THR A 168 2.05 20.23 13.43
CA THR A 168 2.21 19.00 14.21
C THR A 168 2.98 17.94 13.42
N THR A 169 2.62 17.73 12.15
CA THR A 169 3.24 16.76 11.27
C THR A 169 4.68 17.16 10.95
N ARG A 170 4.89 18.44 10.64
CA ARG A 170 6.20 18.99 10.26
C ARG A 170 7.20 19.07 11.43
N ASP A 171 6.74 19.48 12.61
CA ASP A 171 7.56 19.58 13.81
C ASP A 171 7.94 18.19 14.31
N PHE A 172 7.00 17.25 14.27
CA PHE A 172 7.30 15.85 14.55
C PHE A 172 8.39 15.34 13.61
N ALA A 173 8.23 15.45 12.29
CA ALA A 173 9.23 14.98 11.33
C ALA A 173 10.63 15.54 11.61
N VAL A 174 10.77 16.86 11.79
CA VAL A 174 12.09 17.45 12.04
C VAL A 174 12.66 17.14 13.40
N SER A 175 11.83 16.91 14.42
CA SER A 175 12.32 16.47 15.74
C SER A 175 13.02 15.12 15.73
N LEU A 176 12.78 14.29 14.70
CA LEU A 176 13.34 12.94 14.58
C LEU A 176 14.68 12.87 13.86
N ILE A 177 15.10 13.95 13.19
CA ILE A 177 16.34 13.94 12.41
C ILE A 177 17.53 14.27 13.34
N PRO A 178 18.48 13.34 13.52
CA PRO A 178 19.68 13.61 14.30
C PRO A 178 20.61 14.56 13.56
N ASN A 179 21.42 15.33 14.31
CA ASN A 179 22.40 16.27 13.74
C ASN A 179 23.36 15.61 12.73
N SER A 180 23.66 14.31 12.88
CA SER A 180 24.52 13.59 11.93
C SER A 180 23.93 13.42 10.53
N HIS A 181 22.60 13.59 10.38
CA HIS A 181 21.87 13.48 9.11
C HIS A 181 21.27 14.83 8.68
N GLU A 182 21.80 15.94 9.21
CA GLU A 182 21.35 17.29 8.89
C GLU A 182 21.54 17.68 7.41
N GLY A 183 20.97 18.82 7.02
CA GLY A 183 21.13 19.41 5.69
C GLY A 183 19.97 19.09 4.75
N ASN A 184 20.27 19.06 3.45
CA ASN A 184 19.28 18.82 2.40
C ASN A 184 18.63 17.45 2.54
N TYR A 185 17.39 17.33 2.02
CA TYR A 185 16.65 16.08 1.94
C TYR A 185 17.52 14.93 1.41
N ASN A 186 17.61 13.83 2.18
CA ASN A 186 18.46 12.70 1.85
C ASN A 186 17.90 11.38 2.41
N ILE A 187 18.45 10.26 1.95
CA ILE A 187 17.99 8.91 2.33
C ILE A 187 18.16 8.60 3.83
N ALA A 188 19.16 9.16 4.50
CA ALA A 188 19.35 8.95 5.93
C ALA A 188 18.16 9.48 6.72
N GLN A 189 17.65 10.66 6.34
CA GLN A 189 16.48 11.27 6.96
C GLN A 189 15.22 10.42 6.75
N ILE A 190 14.99 9.89 5.55
CA ILE A 190 13.88 8.96 5.27
C ILE A 190 13.97 7.74 6.20
N CYS A 191 15.17 7.17 6.36
CA CYS A 191 15.41 6.03 7.23
C CYS A 191 15.11 6.36 8.69
N ASP A 192 15.55 7.51 9.21
CA ASP A 192 15.29 7.92 10.59
C ASP A 192 13.80 8.10 10.89
N LEU A 193 13.07 8.73 9.96
CA LEU A 193 11.63 8.93 10.04
C LEU A 193 10.90 7.60 10.06
N TRP A 194 11.16 6.74 9.07
CA TRP A 194 10.51 5.44 8.94
C TRP A 194 10.79 4.56 10.15
N GLU A 195 12.04 4.45 10.57
CA GLU A 195 12.47 3.61 11.68
C GLU A 195 11.84 4.03 13.00
N THR A 196 11.75 5.34 13.25
CA THR A 196 11.13 5.86 14.46
C THR A 196 9.63 5.56 14.51
N VAL A 197 8.93 5.72 13.39
CA VAL A 197 7.51 5.39 13.31
C VAL A 197 7.32 3.88 13.48
N TYR A 198 8.04 3.08 12.69
CA TYR A 198 8.00 1.62 12.73
C TYR A 198 8.17 1.05 14.15
N LYS A 199 9.22 1.49 14.87
CA LYS A 199 9.52 0.99 16.23
C LYS A 199 8.47 1.36 17.27
N ARG A 200 7.67 2.40 17.04
CA ARG A 200 6.69 2.93 17.99
C ARG A 200 5.26 2.60 17.60
N TRP A 201 5.05 2.08 16.39
CA TRP A 201 3.73 1.91 15.84
C TRP A 201 2.94 0.83 16.58
N THR A 202 1.67 1.11 16.87
CA THR A 202 0.73 0.12 17.41
C THR A 202 -0.39 -0.11 16.42
N TYR A 203 -0.48 -1.32 15.87
CA TYR A 203 -1.58 -1.69 14.96
C TYR A 203 -2.92 -1.66 15.70
N VAL A 204 -3.89 -0.90 15.19
CA VAL A 204 -5.28 -0.88 15.66
C VAL A 204 -6.20 -0.83 14.45
N ASN A 205 -7.04 -1.86 14.28
CA ASN A 205 -8.03 -1.88 13.20
C ASN A 205 -9.04 -0.75 13.35
N ASP A 206 -9.50 -0.27 12.21
CA ASP A 206 -10.70 0.53 12.11
C ASP A 206 -11.97 -0.17 12.63
N PRO A 207 -13.03 0.63 12.94
CA PRO A 207 -14.33 0.06 13.25
C PRO A 207 -14.83 -0.82 12.10
N LYS A 208 -15.36 -1.99 12.44
CA LYS A 208 -15.83 -2.98 11.46
C LYS A 208 -16.81 -2.35 10.46
N GLY A 209 -16.50 -2.49 9.18
CA GLY A 209 -17.36 -2.03 8.08
C GLY A 209 -17.18 -0.55 7.71
N SER A 210 -16.19 0.15 8.29
CA SER A 210 -15.79 1.49 7.89
C SER A 210 -14.30 1.54 7.58
N GLU A 211 -13.94 2.51 6.73
CA GLU A 211 -12.57 2.88 6.37
C GLU A 211 -12.37 4.37 6.71
N TYR A 212 -11.45 4.64 7.64
CA TYR A 212 -11.17 5.90 8.27
C TYR A 212 -9.67 6.23 8.16
N PHE A 213 -9.35 7.01 7.14
CA PHE A 213 -8.04 7.60 6.97
C PHE A 213 -7.79 8.70 8.03
N SER A 214 -7.04 8.39 9.09
CA SER A 214 -6.70 9.35 10.15
C SER A 214 -5.72 10.40 9.63
N PRO A 215 -5.95 11.70 9.90
CA PRO A 215 -4.96 12.73 9.60
C PRO A 215 -3.61 12.43 10.26
N ALA A 216 -2.49 12.59 9.55
CA ALA A 216 -1.17 12.27 10.09
C ALA A 216 -0.89 13.04 11.39
N SER A 217 -1.29 14.33 11.47
CA SER A 217 -1.19 15.12 12.70
C SER A 217 -1.96 14.49 13.88
N ARG A 218 -3.14 13.93 13.64
CA ARG A 218 -3.95 13.25 14.66
C ARG A 218 -3.27 11.95 15.09
N THR A 219 -2.81 11.14 14.15
CA THR A 219 -2.13 9.87 14.43
C THR A 219 -0.86 10.07 15.25
N ILE A 220 -0.10 11.12 14.95
CA ILE A 220 1.07 11.55 15.75
C ILE A 220 0.65 11.91 17.18
N GLN A 221 -0.40 12.72 17.36
CA GLN A 221 -0.91 13.11 18.69
C GLN A 221 -1.46 11.94 19.51
N LEU A 222 -2.00 10.91 18.85
CA LEU A 222 -2.49 9.69 19.49
C LEU A 222 -1.39 8.68 19.83
N GLY A 223 -0.13 9.01 19.50
CA GLY A 223 1.03 8.19 19.81
C GLY A 223 1.27 7.07 18.81
N LEU A 224 1.08 7.34 17.51
CA LEU A 224 1.41 6.45 16.39
C LEU A 224 0.64 5.12 16.44
N LYS A 225 -0.69 5.21 16.37
CA LYS A 225 -1.59 4.07 16.43
C LYS A 225 -2.63 4.17 15.32
N GLY A 226 -2.88 3.05 14.67
CA GLY A 226 -3.76 2.93 13.51
C GLY A 226 -3.49 1.64 12.76
N ASP A 227 -4.14 1.42 11.63
CA ASP A 227 -3.90 0.29 10.75
C ASP A 227 -3.00 0.68 9.55
N CYS A 228 -3.15 -0.01 8.42
CA CYS A 228 -2.22 0.06 7.30
C CYS A 228 -2.24 1.41 6.58
N ASP A 229 -3.40 2.01 6.32
CA ASP A 229 -3.46 3.30 5.65
C ASP A 229 -3.08 4.45 6.59
N ASP A 230 -3.40 4.35 7.87
CA ASP A 230 -2.93 5.29 8.89
C ASP A 230 -1.40 5.32 8.96
N PHE A 231 -0.75 4.14 8.92
CA PHE A 231 0.70 4.03 8.85
C PHE A 231 1.22 4.67 7.56
N ALA A 232 0.64 4.30 6.42
CA ALA A 232 1.05 4.77 5.12
C ALA A 232 0.94 6.30 5.00
N ILE A 233 -0.19 6.86 5.43
CA ILE A 233 -0.45 8.29 5.50
C ILE A 233 0.56 8.96 6.41
N THR A 234 0.75 8.46 7.64
CA THR A 234 1.68 9.09 8.61
C THR A 234 3.11 9.16 8.07
N VAL A 235 3.64 8.03 7.57
CA VAL A 235 5.00 7.95 7.03
C VAL A 235 5.14 8.78 5.75
N GLY A 236 4.19 8.67 4.82
CA GLY A 236 4.19 9.46 3.60
C GLY A 236 4.21 10.96 3.91
N SER A 237 3.40 11.39 4.86
CA SER A 237 3.27 12.80 5.25
C SER A 237 4.51 13.39 5.90
N ILE A 238 5.15 12.67 6.84
CA ILE A 238 6.35 13.19 7.50
C ILE A 238 7.51 13.31 6.51
N ILE A 239 7.65 12.38 5.56
CA ILE A 239 8.64 12.44 4.48
C ILE A 239 8.32 13.60 3.53
N GLN A 240 7.06 13.75 3.12
CA GLN A 240 6.59 14.85 2.27
C GLN A 240 6.86 16.21 2.94
N SER A 241 6.72 16.32 4.26
CA SER A 241 6.92 17.54 5.04
C SER A 241 8.37 18.04 5.06
N ILE A 242 9.35 17.15 4.85
CA ILE A 242 10.78 17.48 4.79
C ILE A 242 11.31 17.60 3.35
N GLY A 243 10.42 17.57 2.35
CA GLY A 243 10.77 17.79 0.94
C GLY A 243 10.82 16.53 0.08
N GLY A 244 10.48 15.36 0.64
CA GLY A 244 10.31 14.14 -0.15
C GLY A 244 9.10 14.20 -1.08
N SER A 245 9.04 13.30 -2.06
CA SER A 245 7.86 13.10 -2.91
C SER A 245 7.33 11.70 -2.67
N THR A 246 6.14 11.61 -2.07
CA THR A 246 5.56 10.33 -1.66
C THR A 246 4.28 10.02 -2.43
N ARG A 247 3.89 8.74 -2.41
CA ARG A 247 2.58 8.26 -2.85
C ARG A 247 2.10 7.16 -1.92
N ILE A 248 0.79 6.96 -1.83
CA ILE A 248 0.17 5.86 -1.09
C ILE A 248 -0.30 4.82 -2.11
N VAL A 249 0.05 3.57 -1.88
CA VAL A 249 -0.36 2.44 -2.72
C VAL A 249 -1.35 1.60 -1.94
N THR A 250 -2.46 1.24 -2.56
CA THR A 250 -3.34 0.18 -2.06
C THR A 250 -3.27 -1.01 -2.99
N ALA A 251 -3.13 -2.18 -2.41
CA ALA A 251 -3.03 -3.46 -3.08
C ALA A 251 -4.02 -4.44 -2.47
N TYR A 252 -4.41 -5.46 -3.22
CA TYR A 252 -5.38 -6.46 -2.77
C TYR A 252 -4.90 -7.87 -3.09
N ASN A 253 -5.23 -8.81 -2.23
CA ASN A 253 -5.11 -10.24 -2.50
C ASN A 253 -6.36 -10.99 -1.98
N GLN A 254 -6.26 -12.31 -1.85
CA GLN A 254 -7.37 -13.16 -1.39
C GLN A 254 -7.72 -12.95 0.09
N GLU A 255 -6.78 -12.44 0.89
CA GLU A 255 -6.89 -12.26 2.34
C GLU A 255 -7.39 -10.87 2.73
N GLY A 256 -7.17 -9.86 1.88
CA GLY A 256 -7.67 -8.51 2.13
C GLY A 256 -6.99 -7.44 1.27
N GLY A 257 -7.33 -6.19 1.58
CA GLY A 257 -6.62 -5.02 1.09
C GLY A 257 -5.47 -4.66 2.02
N HIS A 258 -4.45 -4.00 1.48
CA HIS A 258 -3.32 -3.45 2.21
C HIS A 258 -2.96 -2.08 1.65
N ALA A 259 -2.44 -1.21 2.50
CA ALA A 259 -1.96 0.11 2.13
C ALA A 259 -0.53 0.32 2.63
N TYR A 260 0.33 0.87 1.77
CA TYR A 260 1.70 1.20 2.11
C TYR A 260 2.17 2.49 1.41
N PRO A 261 3.12 3.24 2.00
CA PRO A 261 3.70 4.38 1.35
C PRO A 261 4.85 3.97 0.42
N GLU A 262 5.10 4.81 -0.57
CA GLU A 262 6.33 4.79 -1.34
C GLU A 262 6.91 6.19 -1.46
N VAL A 263 8.22 6.26 -1.67
CA VAL A 263 8.94 7.53 -1.85
C VAL A 263 9.78 7.52 -3.11
N LEU A 264 9.71 8.61 -3.88
CA LEU A 264 10.58 8.82 -5.03
C LEU A 264 12.02 9.00 -4.56
N ILE A 265 12.89 8.08 -4.95
CA ILE A 265 14.32 8.09 -4.58
C ILE A 265 15.23 8.57 -5.70
N GLY A 266 14.74 8.62 -6.94
CA GLY A 266 15.50 9.18 -8.04
C GLY A 266 14.88 8.94 -9.40
N THR A 267 15.55 9.48 -10.42
CA THR A 267 15.22 9.26 -11.84
C THR A 267 16.39 8.72 -12.64
N SER A 268 17.45 8.29 -11.95
CA SER A 268 18.62 7.66 -12.56
C SER A 268 18.95 6.35 -11.85
N LYS A 269 19.46 5.38 -12.60
CA LYS A 269 19.94 4.10 -12.05
C LYS A 269 21.06 4.32 -11.02
N THR A 270 21.92 5.30 -11.26
CA THR A 270 22.98 5.71 -10.32
C THR A 270 22.44 6.15 -8.97
N ASP A 271 21.34 6.92 -8.92
CA ASP A 271 20.74 7.34 -7.65
C ASP A 271 20.09 6.16 -6.92
N LEU A 272 19.39 5.30 -7.68
CA LEU A 272 18.83 4.05 -7.16
C LEU A 272 19.92 3.19 -6.50
N ASP A 273 21.04 2.96 -7.18
CA ASP A 273 22.10 2.09 -6.67
C ASP A 273 22.79 2.69 -5.43
N LYS A 274 23.06 4.00 -5.42
CA LYS A 274 23.62 4.69 -4.24
C LYS A 274 22.70 4.59 -3.03
N ILE A 275 21.40 4.79 -3.23
CA ILE A 275 20.39 4.72 -2.18
C ILE A 275 20.20 3.28 -1.71
N GLY A 276 20.16 2.32 -2.63
CA GLY A 276 20.13 0.90 -2.33
C GLY A 276 21.31 0.47 -1.47
N MET A 277 22.52 0.84 -1.85
CA MET A 277 23.73 0.55 -1.07
C MET A 277 23.71 1.17 0.33
N TYR A 278 23.19 2.40 0.46
CA TYR A 278 23.04 3.03 1.77
C TYR A 278 22.10 2.23 2.68
N ILE A 279 20.94 1.82 2.16
CA ILE A 279 19.95 1.03 2.91
C ILE A 279 20.50 -0.34 3.26
N ILE A 280 21.07 -1.06 2.29
CA ILE A 280 21.69 -2.38 2.47
C ILE A 280 22.73 -2.34 3.58
N LYS A 281 23.60 -1.33 3.56
CA LYS A 281 24.60 -1.13 4.61
C LYS A 281 23.99 -0.80 5.97
N ARG A 282 22.97 0.07 6.02
CA ARG A 282 22.35 0.51 7.28
C ARG A 282 21.56 -0.61 7.97
N TYR A 283 20.89 -1.45 7.20
CA TYR A 283 19.95 -2.46 7.71
C TYR A 283 20.44 -3.91 7.55
N HIS A 284 21.65 -4.11 7.03
CA HIS A 284 22.21 -5.43 6.72
C HIS A 284 21.25 -6.28 5.86
N SER A 285 20.60 -5.64 4.88
CA SER A 285 19.63 -6.29 4.01
C SER A 285 20.27 -6.82 2.72
N LYS A 286 19.60 -7.77 2.05
CA LYS A 286 20.07 -8.35 0.78
C LYS A 286 19.79 -7.49 -0.45
N GLY A 287 18.91 -6.50 -0.32
CA GLY A 287 18.42 -5.73 -1.46
C GLY A 287 17.36 -4.71 -1.05
N ILE A 288 16.89 -3.96 -2.06
CA ILE A 288 15.77 -3.05 -1.93
C ILE A 288 14.68 -3.33 -2.96
N ALA A 289 13.42 -3.29 -2.53
CA ALA A 289 12.24 -3.34 -3.39
C ALA A 289 11.80 -1.91 -3.76
N TYR A 290 11.47 -1.75 -5.03
CA TYR A 290 11.01 -0.49 -5.58
C TYR A 290 10.10 -0.75 -6.77
N HIS A 291 9.17 0.16 -7.02
CA HIS A 291 8.44 0.22 -8.28
C HIS A 291 9.10 1.21 -9.23
N THR A 292 8.89 1.00 -10.54
CA THR A 292 9.23 1.98 -11.56
C THR A 292 7.98 2.62 -12.15
N THR A 293 8.07 3.86 -12.59
CA THR A 293 7.00 4.52 -13.36
C THR A 293 7.63 5.45 -14.37
N THR A 294 7.18 5.39 -15.62
CA THR A 294 7.66 6.30 -16.67
C THR A 294 6.75 7.51 -16.75
N ARG A 295 7.28 8.71 -16.47
CA ARG A 295 6.55 9.98 -16.59
C ARG A 295 7.30 10.92 -17.50
N ASN A 296 6.64 11.39 -18.57
CA ASN A 296 7.24 12.26 -19.58
C ASN A 296 8.54 11.71 -20.19
N GLY A 297 8.63 10.39 -20.38
CA GLY A 297 9.83 9.72 -20.90
C GLY A 297 10.97 9.57 -19.89
N VAL A 298 10.75 9.87 -18.61
CA VAL A 298 11.74 9.70 -17.54
C VAL A 298 11.27 8.60 -16.59
N THR A 299 12.12 7.60 -16.38
CA THR A 299 11.90 6.54 -15.38
C THR A 299 12.05 7.13 -13.98
N GLN A 300 11.07 6.85 -13.13
CA GLN A 300 11.05 7.22 -11.73
C GLN A 300 11.14 5.96 -10.87
N TYR A 301 11.99 5.98 -9.83
CA TYR A 301 12.18 4.87 -8.90
C TYR A 301 11.52 5.17 -7.56
N TRP A 302 10.58 4.34 -7.16
CA TRP A 302 9.75 4.51 -5.97
C TRP A 302 10.08 3.43 -4.95
N LEU A 303 10.77 3.80 -3.88
CA LEU A 303 11.17 2.87 -2.82
C LEU A 303 9.96 2.44 -1.99
N ASN A 304 9.84 1.14 -1.75
CA ASN A 304 8.83 0.58 -0.86
C ASN A 304 9.06 1.04 0.60
N LEU A 305 8.02 1.48 1.30
CA LEU A 305 8.09 1.84 2.72
C LEU A 305 7.06 1.07 3.58
N ASP A 306 6.60 -0.07 3.08
CA ASP A 306 5.70 -0.98 3.78
C ASP A 306 6.24 -1.43 5.16
N TRP A 307 5.42 -1.33 6.20
CA TRP A 307 5.72 -1.81 7.55
C TRP A 307 5.67 -3.33 7.73
N TRP A 308 5.19 -4.10 6.75
CA TRP A 308 5.38 -5.54 6.78
C TRP A 308 6.85 -5.93 6.58
N SER A 309 7.65 -5.03 6.00
CA SER A 309 9.11 -5.10 6.07
C SER A 309 9.65 -4.55 7.39
N LYS A 310 10.87 -4.98 7.75
CA LYS A 310 11.64 -4.48 8.89
C LYS A 310 12.55 -3.28 8.55
N TYR A 311 12.58 -2.86 7.29
CA TYR A 311 13.40 -1.74 6.82
C TYR A 311 12.81 -1.09 5.54
N PRO A 312 13.14 0.19 5.26
CA PRO A 312 12.81 0.86 4.00
C PRO A 312 13.34 0.08 2.80
N GLY A 313 12.48 -0.27 1.85
CA GLY A 313 12.83 -1.07 0.69
C GLY A 313 12.82 -2.57 0.95
N GLY A 314 12.17 -3.10 1.99
CA GLY A 314 11.95 -4.54 2.01
C GLY A 314 10.86 -5.00 1.06
N THR A 315 10.57 -6.30 1.09
CA THR A 315 9.65 -6.96 0.16
C THR A 315 8.28 -6.33 0.11
N PHE A 316 7.69 -6.29 -1.08
CA PHE A 316 6.30 -5.89 -1.25
C PHE A 316 5.34 -6.91 -0.63
N PHE A 317 4.13 -6.43 -0.33
CA PHE A 317 2.99 -7.31 -0.17
C PHE A 317 2.77 -8.18 -1.39
N HIS A 318 2.43 -9.46 -1.16
CA HIS A 318 2.02 -10.37 -2.22
C HIS A 318 0.57 -10.06 -2.64
N ASP A 319 0.43 -9.21 -3.66
CA ASP A 319 -0.84 -8.78 -4.23
C ASP A 319 -1.26 -9.60 -5.47
N SER A 320 -2.49 -9.36 -5.95
CA SER A 320 -3.08 -10.06 -7.10
C SER A 320 -2.75 -9.42 -8.47
N GLY A 321 -1.89 -8.41 -8.52
CA GLY A 321 -1.40 -7.75 -9.73
C GLY A 321 -1.99 -6.35 -10.03
N GLU A 322 -3.07 -5.93 -9.36
CA GLU A 322 -3.67 -4.60 -9.56
C GLU A 322 -3.38 -3.69 -8.36
N LEU A 323 -2.67 -2.59 -8.60
CA LEU A 323 -2.38 -1.56 -7.59
C LEU A 323 -3.20 -0.31 -7.86
N THR A 324 -3.70 0.37 -6.82
CA THR A 324 -4.18 1.75 -6.94
C THR A 324 -3.24 2.69 -6.22
N ILE A 325 -2.80 3.73 -6.93
CA ILE A 325 -1.75 4.65 -6.49
C ILE A 325 -2.35 6.05 -6.32
N TYR A 326 -2.15 6.63 -5.14
CA TYR A 326 -2.69 7.92 -4.72
C TYR A 326 -1.57 8.92 -4.41
N TYR A 327 -1.66 10.12 -4.98
CA TYR A 327 -0.69 11.19 -4.74
C TYR A 327 -1.21 12.24 -3.76
N PRO A 328 -0.32 12.96 -3.05
CA PRO A 328 -0.69 14.01 -2.09
C PRO A 328 -1.52 15.17 -2.67
N ASN A 329 -1.58 15.31 -4.00
CA ASN A 329 -2.41 16.33 -4.67
C ASN A 329 -3.83 15.84 -5.00
N GLY A 330 -4.15 14.57 -4.75
CA GLY A 330 -5.42 13.92 -5.06
C GLY A 330 -5.48 13.27 -6.44
N TYR A 331 -4.39 13.34 -7.22
CA TYR A 331 -4.27 12.53 -8.43
C TYR A 331 -4.14 11.05 -8.04
N TRP A 332 -4.76 10.17 -8.83
CA TRP A 332 -4.67 8.73 -8.63
C TRP A 332 -4.71 8.01 -9.97
N TYR A 333 -4.18 6.78 -9.99
CA TYR A 333 -4.32 5.86 -11.12
C TYR A 333 -4.25 4.40 -10.66
N LYS A 334 -4.72 3.49 -11.50
CA LYS A 334 -4.53 2.05 -11.32
C LYS A 334 -3.36 1.57 -12.16
N SER A 335 -2.43 0.84 -11.56
CA SER A 335 -1.40 0.09 -12.27
C SER A 335 -2.07 -1.15 -12.86
N THR A 336 -1.98 -1.31 -14.17
CA THR A 336 -2.49 -2.46 -14.91
C THR A 336 -1.37 -3.40 -15.26
#